data_AF-A0A1Z8LE29-F1
#
_entry.id   AF-A0A1Z8LE29-F1
#
_cell.length_a   1.000
_cell.length_b   1.000
_cell.length_c   1.000
_cell.angle_alpha   90.00
_cell.angle_beta   90.00
_cell.angle_gamma   90.00
#
_symmetry.space_group_name_H-M   'P 1'
#
loop_
_entity.id
_entity.type
_entity.pdbx_description
1 polymer ?
#
loop_
_entity_poly.entity_id
_entity_poly.type
_entity_poly.pdbx_seq_one_letter_code
_entity_poly.pdbx_strand_id
1 'polypeptide(L)'
;MKSSLIYLFCILIQFVNGFGLLLGVFLDPVGFLQPFFEEDLTTYAEADFLIFWTQGIVDVTAAHMIGVGLLLLVLRSFRLENRVNKQVFAAFGAFHGCTLLVALYNHLFQGGGPPPFIGVLLIIQAGLLIYGWKKAID
;
A
#
# COMPACT_ATOMS: atom_id res chain seq x y z
N MET A 1 8.23 17.70 -12.14
CA MET A 1 6.79 17.69 -11.78
C MET A 1 6.64 18.47 -10.48
N LYS A 2 5.57 19.27 -10.34
CA LYS A 2 5.34 19.99 -9.08
C LYS A 2 5.16 19.01 -7.92
N SER A 3 5.74 19.30 -6.75
CA SER A 3 5.58 18.50 -5.52
C SER A 3 4.10 18.18 -5.25
N SER A 4 3.22 19.17 -5.44
CA SER A 4 1.79 19.10 -5.24
C SER A 4 1.10 18.02 -6.10
N LEU A 5 1.62 17.76 -7.29
CA LEU A 5 1.11 16.73 -8.18
C LEU A 5 1.62 15.34 -7.77
N ILE A 6 2.86 15.24 -7.27
CA ILE A 6 3.38 13.98 -6.70
C ILE A 6 2.55 13.59 -5.48
N TYR A 7 2.28 14.53 -4.56
CA TYR A 7 1.37 14.28 -3.45
C TYR A 7 0.02 13.77 -3.92
N LEU A 8 -0.58 14.41 -4.93
CA LEU A 8 -1.89 14.00 -5.44
C LEU A 8 -1.88 12.54 -5.92
N PHE A 9 -0.89 12.13 -6.69
CA PHE A 9 -0.78 10.74 -7.12
C PHE A 9 -0.56 9.78 -5.96
N CYS A 10 0.31 10.11 -5.00
CA CYS A 10 0.51 9.28 -3.82
C CYS A 10 -0.79 9.15 -3.00
N ILE A 11 -1.55 10.22 -2.82
CA ILE A 11 -2.84 10.22 -2.11
C ILE A 11 -3.84 9.31 -2.81
N LEU A 12 -3.96 9.44 -4.14
CA LEU A 12 -4.87 8.59 -4.93
C LEU A 12 -4.51 7.11 -4.81
N ILE A 13 -3.22 6.77 -4.92
CA ILE A 13 -2.77 5.38 -4.79
C ILE A 13 -3.09 4.85 -3.38
N GLN A 14 -2.86 5.65 -2.33
CA GLN A 14 -3.17 5.23 -0.96
C GLN A 14 -4.65 4.95 -0.74
N PHE A 15 -5.53 5.80 -1.27
CA PHE A 15 -6.96 5.55 -1.17
C PHE A 15 -7.41 4.36 -2.02
N VAL A 16 -6.90 4.22 -3.25
CA VAL A 16 -7.24 3.06 -4.10
C VAL A 16 -6.79 1.76 -3.44
N ASN A 17 -5.59 1.70 -2.88
CA ASN A 17 -5.12 0.52 -2.15
C ASN A 17 -5.94 0.28 -0.88
N GLY A 18 -6.12 1.31 -0.04
CA GLY A 18 -6.84 1.17 1.23
C GLY A 18 -8.30 0.76 1.07
N PHE A 19 -9.06 1.44 0.21
CA PHE A 19 -10.44 1.06 -0.08
C PHE A 19 -10.51 -0.24 -0.88
N GLY A 20 -9.57 -0.50 -1.79
CA GLY A 20 -9.52 -1.75 -2.55
C GLY A 20 -9.32 -2.97 -1.66
N LEU A 21 -8.44 -2.87 -0.65
CA LEU A 21 -8.25 -3.89 0.39
C LEU A 21 -9.55 -4.18 1.14
N LEU A 22 -10.21 -3.15 1.66
CA LEU A 22 -11.48 -3.29 2.39
C LEU A 22 -12.57 -3.91 1.51
N LEU A 23 -12.76 -3.37 0.30
CA LEU A 23 -13.77 -3.87 -0.62
C LEU A 23 -13.52 -5.33 -1.01
N GLY A 24 -12.26 -5.70 -1.28
CA GLY A 24 -11.90 -7.07 -1.60
C GLY A 24 -12.28 -8.05 -0.48
N VAL A 25 -11.91 -7.72 0.75
CA VAL A 25 -12.21 -8.55 1.91
C VAL A 25 -13.70 -8.59 2.27
N PHE A 26 -14.44 -7.50 2.05
CA PHE A 26 -15.88 -7.47 2.35
C PHE A 26 -16.76 -8.15 1.29
N LEU A 27 -16.37 -8.06 0.01
CA LEU A 27 -17.20 -8.57 -1.09
C LEU A 27 -16.90 -10.03 -1.43
N ASP A 28 -15.64 -10.45 -1.35
CA ASP A 28 -15.21 -11.81 -1.68
C ASP A 28 -13.94 -12.18 -0.90
N PRO A 29 -14.04 -12.45 0.43
CA PRO A 29 -12.87 -12.71 1.26
C PRO A 29 -12.08 -13.93 0.81
N VAL A 30 -12.75 -14.99 0.33
CA VAL A 30 -12.07 -16.21 -0.12
C VAL A 30 -11.30 -15.93 -1.40
N GLY A 31 -11.95 -15.40 -2.45
CA GLY A 31 -11.29 -15.12 -3.72
C GLY A 31 -10.21 -14.04 -3.60
N PHE A 32 -10.43 -13.05 -2.74
CA PHE A 32 -9.47 -11.98 -2.49
C PHE A 32 -8.24 -12.45 -1.73
N LEU A 33 -8.41 -13.32 -0.73
CA LEU A 33 -7.31 -13.81 0.11
C LEU A 33 -6.58 -15.01 -0.47
N GLN A 34 -7.19 -15.78 -1.38
CA GLN A 34 -6.58 -16.96 -1.97
C GLN A 34 -5.16 -16.72 -2.54
N PRO A 35 -4.83 -15.59 -3.19
CA PRO A 35 -3.47 -15.33 -3.70
C PRO A 35 -2.39 -15.16 -2.61
N PHE A 36 -2.78 -15.01 -1.35
CA PHE A 36 -1.86 -14.85 -0.23
C PHE A 36 -1.46 -16.17 0.42
N PHE A 37 -2.16 -17.27 0.11
CA PHE A 37 -1.98 -18.57 0.77
C PHE A 37 -1.71 -19.67 -0.24
N GLU A 38 -0.91 -20.65 0.16
CA GLU A 38 -0.67 -21.86 -0.64
C GLU A 38 -1.85 -22.84 -0.52
N GLU A 39 -2.50 -22.86 0.64
CA GLU A 39 -3.67 -23.70 0.90
C GLU A 39 -4.90 -23.21 0.14
N ASP A 40 -5.70 -24.16 -0.35
CA ASP A 40 -7.02 -23.86 -0.92
C ASP A 40 -7.99 -23.50 0.20
N LEU A 41 -8.33 -22.22 0.29
CA LEU A 41 -9.20 -21.67 1.31
C LEU A 41 -10.64 -22.21 1.22
N THR A 42 -11.01 -22.88 0.12
CA THR A 42 -12.34 -23.50 -0.02
C THR A 42 -12.42 -24.89 0.59
N THR A 43 -11.28 -25.55 0.82
CA THR A 43 -11.21 -26.94 1.27
C THR A 43 -10.37 -27.16 2.53
N TYR A 44 -9.55 -26.19 2.92
CA TYR A 44 -8.70 -26.27 4.10
C TYR A 44 -9.50 -26.30 5.40
N ALA A 45 -9.16 -27.24 6.30
CA ALA A 45 -9.95 -27.50 7.51
C ALA A 45 -10.03 -26.32 8.48
N GLU A 46 -9.00 -25.47 8.51
CA GLU A 46 -8.94 -24.27 9.36
C GLU A 46 -9.11 -22.97 8.55
N ALA A 47 -9.70 -23.05 7.34
CA ALA A 47 -9.86 -21.90 6.45
C ALA A 47 -10.60 -20.73 7.11
N ASP A 48 -11.70 -21.00 7.83
CA ASP A 48 -12.48 -19.95 8.49
C ASP A 48 -11.65 -19.13 9.50
N PHE A 49 -10.81 -19.81 10.28
CA PHE A 49 -9.93 -19.15 11.24
C PHE A 49 -8.83 -18.35 10.54
N LEU A 50 -8.21 -18.94 9.51
CA LEU A 50 -7.16 -18.29 8.72
C LEU A 50 -7.69 -17.04 8.00
N ILE A 51 -8.89 -17.13 7.41
CA ILE A 51 -9.60 -16.02 6.79
C ILE A 51 -9.85 -14.94 7.84
N PHE A 52 -10.53 -15.26 8.95
CA PHE A 52 -10.87 -14.28 9.99
C PHE A 52 -9.64 -13.53 10.52
N TRP A 53 -8.56 -14.26 10.83
CA TRP A 53 -7.32 -13.65 11.30
C TRP A 53 -6.69 -12.72 10.27
N THR A 54 -6.69 -13.15 9.00
CA THR A 54 -6.10 -12.38 7.90
C THR A 54 -6.92 -11.14 7.56
N GLN A 55 -8.25 -11.22 7.63
CA GLN A 55 -9.13 -10.05 7.48
C GLN A 55 -8.77 -8.95 8.49
N GLY A 56 -8.50 -9.30 9.75
CA GLY A 56 -8.05 -8.34 10.75
C GLY A 56 -6.75 -7.62 10.37
N ILE A 57 -5.80 -8.30 9.74
CA ILE A 57 -4.56 -7.68 9.23
C ILE A 57 -4.86 -6.77 8.05
N VAL A 58 -5.75 -7.20 7.14
CA VAL A 58 -6.15 -6.39 5.99
C VAL A 58 -6.84 -5.11 6.45
N ASP A 59 -7.73 -5.17 7.44
CA ASP A 59 -8.43 -4.02 8.00
C ASP A 59 -7.45 -2.97 8.56
N VAL A 60 -6.48 -3.42 9.37
CA VAL A 60 -5.45 -2.54 9.93
C VAL A 60 -4.58 -1.95 8.82
N THR A 61 -4.21 -2.76 7.82
CA THR A 61 -3.40 -2.31 6.69
C THR A 61 -4.14 -1.27 5.86
N ALA A 62 -5.42 -1.50 5.58
CA ALA A 62 -6.27 -0.57 4.85
C ALA A 62 -6.45 0.76 5.61
N ALA A 63 -6.70 0.70 6.92
CA ALA A 63 -6.80 1.87 7.77
C ALA A 63 -5.50 2.69 7.75
N HIS A 64 -4.33 2.02 7.79
CA HIS A 64 -3.04 2.70 7.65
C HIS A 64 -2.88 3.38 6.30
N MET A 65 -3.23 2.71 5.19
CA MET A 65 -3.15 3.30 3.85
C MET A 65 -4.04 4.54 3.73
N ILE A 66 -5.30 4.46 4.19
CA ILE A 66 -6.23 5.59 4.20
C ILE A 66 -5.67 6.73 5.07
N GLY A 67 -5.20 6.42 6.29
CA GLY A 67 -4.63 7.39 7.21
C GLY A 67 -3.40 8.10 6.64
N VAL A 68 -2.50 7.36 5.97
CA VAL A 68 -1.36 7.93 5.25
C VAL A 68 -1.81 8.83 4.11
N GLY A 69 -2.83 8.42 3.33
CA GLY A 69 -3.42 9.26 2.29
C GLY A 69 -3.93 10.60 2.84
N LEU A 70 -4.62 10.58 3.99
CA LEU A 70 -5.07 11.78 4.67
C LEU A 70 -3.91 12.64 5.20
N LEU A 71 -2.87 12.02 5.77
CA LEU A 71 -1.67 12.74 6.22
C LEU A 71 -0.98 13.46 5.05
N LEU A 72 -0.81 12.78 3.92
CA LEU A 72 -0.24 13.37 2.71
C LEU A 72 -1.11 14.52 2.16
N LEU A 73 -2.43 14.41 2.26
CA LEU A 73 -3.36 15.49 1.90
C LEU A 73 -3.16 16.72 2.78
N VAL A 74 -3.03 16.53 4.10
CA VAL A 74 -2.75 17.61 5.06
C VAL A 74 -1.39 18.25 4.76
N LEU A 75 -0.33 17.45 4.60
CA LEU A 75 1.01 17.96 4.29
C LEU A 75 1.04 18.76 2.97
N ARG A 76 0.31 18.27 1.95
CA ARG A 76 0.14 18.99 0.67
C ARG A 76 -0.52 20.35 0.87
N SER A 77 -1.49 20.46 1.77
CA SER A 77 -2.24 21.70 2.01
C SER A 77 -1.38 22.83 2.58
N PHE A 78 -0.32 22.49 3.33
CA PHE A 78 0.60 23.46 3.93
C PHE A 78 1.58 24.10 2.96
N ARG A 79 1.65 23.65 1.69
CA ARG A 79 2.59 24.18 0.67
C ARG A 79 4.02 24.27 1.21
N LEU A 80 4.49 23.16 1.80
CA LEU A 80 5.79 23.05 2.43
C LEU A 80 6.92 23.44 1.47
N GLU A 81 8.01 23.97 2.00
CA GLU A 81 9.21 24.25 1.21
C GLU A 81 9.78 22.99 0.55
N ASN A 82 10.38 23.16 -0.63
CA ASN A 82 11.07 22.11 -1.38
C ASN A 82 11.96 21.18 -0.54
N ARG A 83 12.73 21.73 0.40
CA ARG A 83 13.61 20.93 1.27
C ARG A 83 12.80 19.95 2.14
N VAL A 84 11.71 20.43 2.72
CA VAL A 84 10.82 19.65 3.58
C VAL A 84 10.06 18.61 2.74
N ASN A 85 9.55 18.99 1.57
CA ASN A 85 8.90 18.06 0.64
C ASN A 85 9.81 16.87 0.29
N LYS A 86 11.09 17.13 0.00
CA LYS A 86 12.07 16.06 -0.26
C LYS A 86 12.26 15.13 0.93
N GLN A 87 12.27 15.64 2.15
CA GLN A 87 12.37 14.82 3.36
C GLN A 87 11.12 13.96 3.56
N VAL A 88 9.92 14.52 3.33
CA VAL A 88 8.66 13.77 3.37
C VAL A 88 8.70 12.63 2.35
N PHE A 89 9.04 12.92 1.08
CA PHE A 89 9.12 11.88 0.05
C PHE A 89 10.18 10.82 0.34
N ALA A 90 11.32 11.19 0.93
CA ALA A 90 12.33 10.23 1.34
C ALA A 90 11.84 9.31 2.47
N ALA A 91 11.19 9.87 3.49
CA ALA A 91 10.65 9.10 4.62
C ALA A 91 9.57 8.12 4.15
N PHE A 92 8.62 8.59 3.34
CA PHE A 92 7.60 7.73 2.75
C PHE A 92 8.19 6.71 1.79
N GLY A 93 9.20 7.10 1.00
CA GLY A 93 9.91 6.19 0.10
C GLY A 93 10.61 5.05 0.85
N ALA A 94 11.24 5.33 1.98
CA ALA A 94 11.86 4.33 2.83
C ALA A 94 10.82 3.36 3.41
N PHE A 95 9.69 3.89 3.91
CA PHE A 95 8.59 3.08 4.41
C PHE A 95 8.04 2.12 3.33
N HIS A 96 7.71 2.64 2.14
CA HIS A 96 7.25 1.83 1.01
C HIS A 96 8.30 0.83 0.52
N GLY A 97 9.57 1.20 0.58
CA GLY A 97 10.69 0.30 0.29
C GLY A 97 10.68 -0.92 1.21
N CYS A 98 10.45 -0.74 2.52
CA CYS A 98 10.30 -1.83 3.46
C CYS A 98 9.09 -2.72 3.11
N THR A 99 7.95 -2.13 2.79
CA THR A 99 6.75 -2.90 2.38
C THR A 99 7.00 -3.73 1.13
N LEU A 100 7.69 -3.18 0.13
CA LEU A 100 8.06 -3.91 -1.09
C LEU A 100 9.05 -5.04 -0.82
N LEU A 101 10.01 -4.84 0.08
CA LEU A 101 10.95 -5.90 0.48
C LEU A 101 10.23 -7.06 1.18
N VAL A 102 9.28 -6.77 2.07
CA VAL A 102 8.45 -7.80 2.71
C VAL A 102 7.59 -8.53 1.67
N ALA A 103 6.94 -7.80 0.77
CA ALA A 103 6.16 -8.40 -0.31
C ALA A 103 7.00 -9.31 -1.22
N LEU A 104 8.22 -8.87 -1.57
CA LEU A 104 9.15 -9.66 -2.38
C LEU A 104 9.64 -10.89 -1.63
N TYR A 105 9.97 -10.76 -0.34
CA TYR A 105 10.36 -11.89 0.49
C TYR A 105 9.24 -12.94 0.54
N ASN A 106 8.00 -12.53 0.80
CA ASN A 106 6.87 -13.45 0.82
C ASN A 106 6.70 -14.15 -0.54
N HIS A 107 6.76 -13.39 -1.63
CA HIS A 107 6.59 -13.95 -2.98
C HIS A 107 7.67 -14.97 -3.33
N LEU A 108 8.91 -14.74 -2.91
CA LEU A 108 10.04 -15.62 -3.23
C LEU A 108 10.17 -16.83 -2.30
N PHE A 109 9.75 -16.71 -1.04
CA PHE A 109 10.09 -17.69 0.00
C PHE A 109 8.89 -18.27 0.75
N GLN A 110 7.69 -17.72 0.60
CA GLN A 110 6.49 -18.13 1.35
C GLN A 110 5.31 -18.46 0.41
N GLY A 111 5.52 -18.49 -0.91
CA GLY A 111 4.51 -18.86 -1.92
C GLY A 111 3.38 -17.85 -2.12
N GLY A 112 3.18 -16.91 -1.20
CA GLY A 112 2.16 -15.86 -1.25
C GLY A 112 2.72 -14.47 -1.55
N GLY A 113 1.87 -13.53 -1.96
CA GLY A 113 2.26 -12.14 -2.20
C GLY A 113 1.06 -11.20 -2.17
N PRO A 114 1.28 -9.87 -2.24
CA PRO A 114 0.16 -8.97 -2.37
C PRO A 114 -0.60 -9.25 -3.69
N PRO A 115 -1.92 -9.03 -3.72
CA PRO A 115 -2.73 -9.12 -4.92
C PRO A 115 -2.05 -8.35 -6.05
N PRO A 116 -2.03 -8.87 -7.28
CA PRO A 116 -1.22 -8.30 -8.36
C PRO A 116 -1.43 -6.80 -8.57
N PHE A 117 -2.67 -6.32 -8.48
CA PHE A 117 -2.98 -4.90 -8.64
C PHE A 117 -2.37 -4.04 -7.52
N ILE A 118 -2.38 -4.51 -6.27
CA ILE A 118 -1.76 -3.84 -5.13
C ILE A 118 -0.25 -3.81 -5.31
N GLY A 119 0.35 -4.92 -5.71
CA GLY A 119 1.78 -4.99 -6.01
C GLY A 119 2.21 -3.94 -7.04
N VAL A 120 1.48 -3.80 -8.14
CA VAL A 120 1.75 -2.78 -9.16
C VAL A 120 1.64 -1.37 -8.59
N LEU A 121 0.59 -1.08 -7.82
CA LEU A 121 0.37 0.24 -7.22
C LEU A 121 1.46 0.61 -6.21
N LEU A 122 1.95 -0.35 -5.42
CA LEU A 122 3.07 -0.14 -4.49
C LEU A 122 4.37 0.21 -5.24
N ILE A 123 4.66 -0.47 -6.36
CA ILE A 123 5.83 -0.19 -7.20
C ILE A 123 5.73 1.22 -7.80
N ILE A 124 4.57 1.58 -8.35
CA ILE A 124 4.33 2.92 -8.90
C ILE A 124 4.54 3.98 -7.83
N GLN A 125 3.99 3.76 -6.62
CA GLN A 125 4.10 4.69 -5.52
C GLN A 125 5.55 4.86 -5.06
N ALA A 126 6.32 3.77 -4.92
CA ALA A 126 7.74 3.83 -4.59
C ALA A 126 8.52 4.64 -5.66
N GLY A 127 8.22 4.44 -6.94
CA GLY A 127 8.81 5.21 -8.04
C GLY A 127 8.49 6.71 -7.94
N LEU A 128 7.24 7.07 -7.65
CA LEU A 128 6.80 8.46 -7.46
C LEU A 128 7.50 9.12 -6.27
N LEU A 129 7.66 8.41 -5.16
CA LEU A 129 8.33 8.91 -3.96
C LEU A 129 9.82 9.15 -4.20
N ILE A 130 10.52 8.21 -4.87
CA ILE A 130 11.93 8.38 -5.27
C ILE A 130 12.08 9.56 -6.24
N TYR A 131 11.17 9.66 -7.22
CA TYR A 131 11.15 10.79 -8.15
C TYR A 131 10.95 12.11 -7.41
N GLY A 132 10.00 12.16 -6.46
CA GLY A 132 9.73 13.35 -5.66
C GLY A 132 10.93 13.75 -4.81
N TRP A 133 11.58 12.80 -4.16
CA TRP A 133 12.80 13.05 -3.41
C TRP A 133 13.91 13.66 -4.28
N LYS A 134 14.14 13.14 -5.49
CA LYS A 134 15.20 13.63 -6.38
C LYS A 134 14.86 14.95 -7.08
N LYS A 135 13.63 15.10 -7.56
CA LYS A 135 13.26 16.11 -8.57
C LYS A 135 12.02 16.95 -8.23
N ALA A 136 11.39 16.79 -7.06
CA ALA A 136 10.28 17.66 -6.71
C ALA A 136 10.75 19.10 -6.48
N ILE A 137 10.01 20.01 -7.09
CA ILE A 137 10.05 21.46 -6.90
C ILE A 137 8.61 21.97 -6.83
N ASP A 138 8.33 23.00 -6.05
CA ASP A 138 7.02 23.66 -5.96
C ASP A 138 6.68 24.52 -7.20
#